data_AF-A0A6N9HAA9-F1
#
_entry.id   AF-A0A6N9HAA9-F1
#
_cell.length_a   1.000
_cell.length_b   1.000
_cell.length_c   1.000
_cell.angle_alpha   90.00
_cell.angle_beta   90.00
_cell.angle_gamma   90.00
#
_symmetry.space_group_name_H-M   'P 1'
#
loop_
_entity.id
_entity.type
_entity.pdbx_description
1 polymer ?
#
loop_
_entity_poly.entity_id
_entity_poly.type
_entity_poly.pdbx_seq_one_letter_code
_entity_poly.pdbx_strand_id
1 'polypeptide(L)'
;VHAVLVRCRINRLNRIDRVTGEPIRRYEHDHPGALIHVDVTKFGNIPDGGGHKFLTRRQSKLNARAQARLTGERGHDYRPRIGTAFVHTVIDDHSRVAYA
;
A
#
# COMPACT_ATOMS: atom_id res chain seq x y z
N VAL A 1 -9.67 24.31 1.72
CA VAL A 1 -8.29 24.67 1.30
C VAL A 1 -8.13 26.17 1.04
N HIS A 2 -8.94 26.81 0.19
CA HIS A 2 -8.82 28.24 -0.15
C HIS A 2 -8.73 29.19 1.08
N ALA A 3 -9.63 29.05 2.07
CA ALA A 3 -9.62 29.88 3.27
C ALA A 3 -8.33 29.74 4.11
N VAL A 4 -7.73 28.54 4.15
CA VAL A 4 -6.45 28.29 4.85
C VAL A 4 -5.30 28.98 4.11
N LEU A 5 -5.27 28.88 2.78
CA LEU A 5 -4.24 29.54 1.95
C LEU A 5 -4.29 31.06 2.10
N VAL A 6 -5.48 31.65 2.05
CA VAL A 6 -5.67 33.11 2.27
C VAL A 6 -5.18 33.54 3.65
N ARG A 7 -5.53 32.79 4.71
CA ARG A 7 -5.08 33.10 6.08
C ARG A 7 -3.56 33.05 6.22
N CYS A 8 -2.92 32.10 5.56
CA CYS A 8 -1.45 31.98 5.54
C CYS A 8 -0.78 32.94 4.53
N ARG A 9 -1.55 33.81 3.85
CA ARG A 9 -1.06 34.70 2.78
C ARG A 9 -0.38 33.94 1.63
N ILE A 10 -0.84 32.73 1.35
CA ILE A 10 -0.40 31.87 0.26
C ILE A 10 -1.38 31.99 -0.92
N ASN A 11 -0.86 32.07 -2.14
CA ASN A 11 -1.67 32.13 -3.36
C ASN A 11 -2.59 30.91 -3.54
N ARG A 12 -3.61 31.03 -4.40
CA ARG A 12 -4.54 29.94 -4.72
C ARG A 12 -3.77 28.67 -5.15
N LEU A 13 -4.31 27.50 -4.80
CA LEU A 13 -3.64 26.23 -5.08
C LEU A 13 -3.28 26.10 -6.56
N ASN A 14 -4.16 26.41 -7.50
CA ASN A 14 -3.88 26.40 -8.95
C ASN A 14 -2.73 27.32 -9.42
N ARG A 15 -2.20 28.20 -8.56
CA ARG A 15 -1.08 29.11 -8.80
C ARG A 15 0.24 28.59 -8.22
N ILE A 16 0.16 27.71 -7.20
CA ILE A 16 1.32 27.14 -6.48
C ILE A 16 1.49 25.64 -6.71
N ASP A 17 0.40 24.96 -7.01
CA ASP A 17 0.34 23.60 -7.53
C ASP A 17 1.01 23.60 -8.89
N ARG A 18 1.86 22.61 -9.17
CA ARG A 18 2.92 22.68 -10.20
C ARG A 18 2.41 23.24 -11.53
N VAL A 19 2.62 24.54 -11.71
CA VAL A 19 2.19 25.37 -12.83
C VAL A 19 3.10 25.25 -14.06
N THR A 20 4.32 24.68 -13.95
CA THR A 20 5.33 24.85 -15.01
C THR A 20 5.04 24.09 -16.30
N GLY A 21 4.24 23.01 -16.26
CA GLY A 21 4.03 22.14 -17.43
C GLY A 21 5.31 21.45 -17.93
N GLU A 22 6.43 21.64 -17.25
CA GLU A 22 7.70 21.02 -17.60
C GLU A 22 7.62 19.52 -17.32
N PRO A 23 8.11 18.67 -18.24
CA PRO A 23 8.25 17.25 -17.99
C PRO A 23 9.03 17.05 -16.71
N ILE A 24 8.56 16.14 -15.85
CA ILE A 24 9.35 15.66 -14.71
C ILE A 24 10.73 15.32 -15.28
N ARG A 25 11.79 15.95 -14.74
CA ARG A 25 13.15 15.44 -14.94
C ARG A 25 13.17 14.05 -14.33
N ARG A 26 12.85 13.07 -15.17
CA ARG A 26 12.96 11.67 -14.84
C ARG A 26 14.46 11.43 -14.79
N TYR A 27 14.94 11.04 -13.63
CA TYR A 27 16.11 10.18 -13.63
C TYR A 27 15.61 8.90 -14.30
N GLU A 28 16.17 8.59 -15.45
CA GLU A 28 15.95 7.34 -16.15
C GLU A 28 17.35 6.88 -16.52
N HIS A 29 17.69 5.67 -16.11
CA HIS A 29 19.01 5.13 -16.44
C HIS A 29 19.07 4.70 -17.91
N ASP A 30 20.26 4.67 -18.49
CA ASP A 30 20.42 4.52 -19.95
C ASP A 30 20.04 3.13 -20.51
N HIS A 31 19.94 2.10 -19.66
CA HIS A 31 19.63 0.74 -20.09
C HIS A 31 18.83 -0.06 -19.04
N PRO A 32 18.08 -1.11 -19.44
CA PRO A 32 17.44 -2.03 -18.50
C PRO A 32 18.44 -2.62 -17.49
N GLY A 33 18.00 -2.79 -16.25
CA GLY A 33 18.80 -3.34 -15.16
C GLY A 33 19.78 -2.34 -14.52
N ALA A 34 19.89 -1.11 -15.04
CA ALA A 34 20.80 -0.10 -14.49
C ALA A 34 20.36 0.43 -13.11
N LEU A 35 19.06 0.38 -12.82
CA LEU A 35 18.51 0.63 -11.49
C LEU A 35 17.24 -0.18 -11.29
N ILE A 36 17.22 -0.94 -10.20
CA ILE A 36 16.07 -1.72 -9.76
C ILE A 36 15.55 -1.11 -8.46
N HIS A 37 14.29 -0.69 -8.46
CA HIS A 37 13.59 -0.31 -7.25
C HIS A 37 12.92 -1.55 -6.65
N VAL A 38 13.29 -1.88 -5.42
CA VAL A 38 12.64 -2.95 -4.65
C VAL A 38 11.91 -2.32 -3.48
N ASP A 39 10.60 -2.50 -3.45
CA ASP A 39 9.78 -2.18 -2.29
C ASP A 39 9.32 -3.48 -1.63
N VAL A 40 9.46 -3.53 -0.30
CA VAL A 40 9.03 -4.66 0.51
C VAL A 40 8.02 -4.15 1.51
N THR A 41 6.74 -4.34 1.19
CA THR A 41 5.66 -3.87 2.04
C THR A 41 5.07 -5.02 2.84
N LYS A 42 4.99 -4.84 4.17
CA LYS A 42 4.34 -5.77 5.09
C LYS A 42 2.86 -5.46 5.24
N PHE A 43 2.00 -6.45 4.96
CA PHE A 43 0.55 -6.35 5.12
C PHE A 43 -0.01 -7.37 6.11
N GLY A 44 -1.17 -7.04 6.69
CA GLY A 44 -1.95 -8.00 7.47
C GLY A 44 -2.67 -9.01 6.56
N ASN A 45 -2.61 -10.29 6.91
CA ASN A 45 -3.26 -11.34 6.14
C ASN A 45 -4.80 -11.24 6.24
N ILE A 46 -5.47 -11.65 5.17
CA ILE A 46 -6.91 -11.87 5.15
C ILE A 46 -7.18 -13.31 5.59
N PRO A 47 -8.18 -13.55 6.46
CA PRO A 47 -8.50 -14.91 6.85
C PRO A 47 -8.93 -15.78 5.67
N ASP A 48 -8.66 -17.08 5.75
CA ASP A 48 -9.20 -18.06 4.80
C ASP A 48 -10.72 -17.98 4.77
N GLY A 49 -11.29 -17.96 3.56
CA GLY A 49 -12.72 -17.70 3.35
C GLY A 49 -13.11 -16.22 3.31
N GLY A 50 -12.17 -15.28 3.46
CA GLY A 50 -12.32 -13.87 3.11
C GLY A 50 -12.47 -12.88 4.27
N GLY A 51 -12.27 -11.60 3.95
CA GLY A 51 -12.27 -10.47 4.89
C GLY A 51 -13.53 -9.61 4.81
N HIS A 52 -13.70 -8.74 5.81
CA HIS A 52 -14.89 -7.88 5.97
C HIS A 52 -15.07 -6.80 4.88
N LYS A 53 -14.09 -6.60 3.98
CA LYS A 53 -14.24 -5.68 2.84
C LYS A 53 -15.27 -6.21 1.84
N PHE A 54 -15.30 -7.52 1.63
CA PHE A 54 -16.20 -8.20 0.69
C PHE A 54 -17.28 -9.04 1.39
N LEU A 55 -17.19 -9.18 2.71
CA LEU A 55 -18.11 -9.95 3.55
C LEU A 55 -18.63 -9.11 4.72
N THR A 56 -19.60 -9.63 5.48
CA THR A 56 -19.99 -9.00 6.74
C THR A 56 -18.87 -9.10 7.79
N ARG A 57 -18.84 -8.15 8.73
CA ARG A 57 -17.92 -8.22 9.89
C ARG A 57 -18.12 -9.50 10.71
N ARG A 58 -19.36 -10.02 10.77
CA ARG A 58 -19.67 -11.28 11.47
C ARG A 58 -19.02 -12.47 10.76
N GLN A 59 -19.19 -12.59 9.45
CA GLN A 59 -18.61 -13.68 8.67
C GLN A 59 -17.08 -13.66 8.71
N SER A 60 -16.46 -12.49 8.51
CA SER A 60 -15.00 -12.35 8.59
C SER A 60 -14.44 -12.75 9.97
N LYS A 61 -15.16 -12.47 11.07
CA LYS A 61 -14.77 -12.95 12.41
C LYS A 61 -14.89 -14.46 12.57
N LEU A 62 -15.88 -15.09 11.94
CA LEU A 62 -16.03 -16.55 11.94
C LEU A 62 -14.88 -17.21 11.18
N ASN A 63 -14.55 -16.68 9.99
CA ASN A 63 -13.41 -17.11 9.18
C ASN A 63 -12.10 -17.03 9.97
N ALA A 64 -11.82 -15.88 10.61
CA ALA A 64 -10.65 -15.69 11.46
C ALA A 64 -10.58 -16.73 12.61
N ARG A 65 -11.71 -16.99 13.28
CA ARG A 65 -11.78 -17.99 14.36
C ARG A 65 -11.59 -19.41 13.84
N ALA A 66 -12.11 -19.73 12.66
CA ALA A 66 -11.94 -21.04 12.03
C ALA A 66 -10.46 -21.28 11.71
N GLN A 67 -9.81 -20.31 11.08
CA GLN A 67 -8.38 -20.40 10.78
C GLN A 67 -7.53 -20.53 12.05
N ALA A 68 -7.80 -19.76 13.11
CA ALA A 68 -7.08 -19.91 14.38
C ALA A 68 -7.32 -21.25 15.09
N ARG A 69 -8.42 -21.97 14.80
CA ARG A 69 -8.61 -23.35 15.27
C ARG A 69 -7.77 -24.35 14.48
N LEU A 70 -7.61 -24.11 13.18
CA LEU A 70 -6.81 -24.96 12.29
C LEU A 70 -5.30 -24.78 12.54
N THR A 71 -4.83 -23.55 12.65
CA THR A 71 -3.39 -23.24 12.82
C THR A 71 -2.94 -23.27 14.28
N GLY A 72 -3.88 -23.18 15.23
CA GLY A 72 -3.56 -22.97 16.66
C GLY A 72 -3.00 -21.58 16.98
N GLU A 73 -2.80 -20.72 15.99
CA GLU A 73 -2.17 -19.42 16.21
C GLU A 73 -3.11 -18.39 16.85
N ARG A 74 -2.64 -17.82 17.97
CA ARG A 74 -3.35 -16.77 18.70
C ARG A 74 -2.40 -15.66 19.14
N GLY A 75 -2.95 -14.45 19.22
CA GLY A 75 -2.25 -13.31 19.79
C GLY A 75 -2.29 -13.30 21.31
N HIS A 76 -1.63 -12.31 21.90
CA HIS A 76 -1.55 -12.11 23.35
C HIS A 76 -2.92 -12.16 24.06
N ASP A 77 -3.93 -11.49 23.50
CA ASP A 77 -5.29 -11.46 24.08
C ASP A 77 -6.14 -12.67 23.65
N TYR A 78 -5.51 -13.78 23.27
CA TYR A 78 -6.14 -15.00 22.74
C TYR A 78 -7.00 -14.79 21.48
N ARG A 79 -6.85 -13.64 20.82
CA ARG A 79 -7.52 -13.31 19.55
C ARG A 79 -6.89 -14.11 18.40
N PRO A 80 -7.67 -14.48 17.36
CA PRO A 80 -7.14 -15.12 16.17
C PRO A 80 -5.95 -14.35 15.59
N ARG A 81 -4.82 -15.02 15.37
CA ARG A 81 -3.67 -14.45 14.69
C ARG A 81 -3.63 -14.97 13.26
N ILE A 82 -3.97 -14.11 12.30
CA ILE A 82 -3.98 -14.45 10.87
C ILE A 82 -2.56 -14.35 10.27
N GLY A 83 -1.72 -13.54 10.90
CA GLY A 83 -0.35 -13.29 10.46
C GLY A 83 -0.23 -12.10 9.52
N THR A 84 0.97 -11.97 8.96
CA THR A 84 1.34 -10.92 8.00
C THR A 84 2.08 -11.54 6.83
N ALA A 85 1.92 -10.97 5.65
CA ALA A 85 2.67 -11.31 4.46
C ALA A 85 3.49 -10.11 3.99
N PHE A 86 4.53 -10.39 3.21
CA PHE A 86 5.33 -9.38 2.53
C PHE A 86 5.02 -9.44 1.04
N VAL A 87 4.73 -8.29 0.46
CA VAL A 87 4.66 -8.12 -0.99
C VAL A 87 5.98 -7.49 -1.42
N HIS A 88 6.69 -8.17 -2.32
CA HIS A 88 7.95 -7.70 -2.86
C HIS A 88 7.66 -7.17 -4.25
N THR A 89 7.63 -5.86 -4.43
CA THR A 89 7.50 -5.27 -5.76
C THR A 89 8.87 -4.87 -6.26
N VAL A 90 9.20 -5.34 -7.45
CA VAL A 90 10.45 -5.03 -8.14
C VAL A 90 10.11 -4.29 -9.41
N ILE A 91 10.67 -3.10 -9.58
CA ILE A 91 10.45 -2.24 -10.75
C ILE A 91 11.79 -1.90 -11.36
N ASP A 92 11.96 -2.22 -12.64
CA ASP A 92 13.09 -1.73 -13.41
C ASP A 92 12.83 -0.28 -13.84
N ASP A 93 13.75 0.63 -13.50
CA ASP A 93 13.55 2.06 -13.76
C ASP A 93 13.58 2.41 -15.24
N HIS A 94 14.33 1.68 -16.08
CA HIS A 94 14.38 1.97 -17.51
C HIS A 94 13.21 1.34 -18.28
N SER A 95 13.11 0.02 -18.28
CA SER A 95 12.08 -0.73 -19.03
C SER A 95 10.68 -0.61 -18.43
N ARG A 96 10.56 -0.12 -17.19
CA ARG A 96 9.30 -0.01 -16.43
C ARG A 96 8.59 -1.36 -16.20
N VAL A 97 9.30 -2.48 -16.39
CA VAL A 97 8.79 -3.81 -16.06
C VAL A 97 8.65 -3.92 -14.55
N ALA A 98 7.49 -4.40 -14.11
CA ALA A 98 7.19 -4.67 -12.71
C ALA A 98 6.98 -6.16 -12.48
N TYR A 99 7.50 -6.66 -11.35
CA TYR A 99 7.34 -8.03 -10.87
C TYR A 99 6.94 -8.03 -9.40
N ALA A 100 6.04 -8.93 -8.99
CA ALA A 100 5.53 -9.01 -7.63
C ALA A 100 5.19 -10.44 -7.20
#